data_AF-A0AAN5I016-F1
#
_entry.id   AF-A0AAN5I016-F1
#
_cell.length_a   1.000
_cell.length_b   1.000
_cell.length_c   1.000
_cell.angle_alpha   90.00
_cell.angle_beta   90.00
_cell.angle_gamma   90.00
#
_symmetry.space_group_name_H-M   'P 1'
#
loop_
_entity.id
_entity.type
_entity.pdbx_description
1 polymer ?
#
loop_
_entity_poly.entity_id
_entity_poly.type
_entity_poly.pdbx_seq_one_letter_code
_entity_poly.pdbx_strand_id
1 'polypeptide(L)'
;CTDKPDQMVKKYVPETLQIAAVTELMTMAKKSGLLSKAGPLIEQSRKAATCMLKCAASVDCGKKLKCSVELPSDNEIVKKVKTCALDSGFTTPVAQEICNCLNKSGVKALDNICDSLILS
;
A
#
# COMPACT_ATOMS: atom_id res chain seq x y z
N CYS A 1 -7.21 -21.26 7.33
CA CYS A 1 -6.02 -21.62 8.06
C CYS A 1 -6.18 -20.89 9.36
N THR A 2 -6.69 -21.63 10.33
CA THR A 2 -6.70 -21.21 11.72
C THR A 2 -6.01 -22.35 12.45
N ASP A 3 -5.44 -22.03 13.59
CA ASP A 3 -4.68 -23.00 14.39
C ASP A 3 -5.63 -23.97 15.11
N LYS A 4 -6.95 -23.84 14.89
CA LYS A 4 -8.02 -24.58 15.55
C LYS A 4 -8.92 -25.28 14.52
N PRO A 5 -9.28 -26.56 14.75
CA PRO A 5 -10.29 -27.23 13.94
C PRO A 5 -11.66 -26.51 14.03
N ASP A 6 -12.42 -26.56 12.94
CA ASP A 6 -13.81 -26.07 12.81
C ASP A 6 -14.06 -24.57 12.97
N GLN A 7 -13.01 -23.74 12.95
CA GLN A 7 -13.16 -22.30 13.01
C GLN A 7 -13.38 -21.71 11.61
N MET A 8 -14.56 -21.15 11.36
CA MET A 8 -14.86 -20.43 10.14
C MET A 8 -14.15 -19.08 10.12
N VAL A 9 -13.25 -18.90 9.17
CA VAL A 9 -12.50 -17.65 8.95
C VAL A 9 -13.18 -16.83 7.87
N LYS A 10 -13.31 -15.52 8.10
CA LYS A 10 -13.85 -14.60 7.09
C LYS A 10 -13.02 -14.70 5.81
N LYS A 11 -13.70 -14.80 4.67
CA LYS A 11 -13.04 -14.72 3.37
C LYS A 11 -12.41 -13.34 3.23
N TYR A 12 -11.12 -13.30 2.93
CA TYR A 12 -10.40 -12.06 2.70
C TYR A 12 -10.90 -11.38 1.42
N VAL A 13 -11.14 -10.06 1.51
CA VAL A 13 -11.63 -9.21 0.42
C VAL A 13 -10.52 -8.20 0.11
N PRO A 14 -9.72 -8.38 -0.95
CA PRO A 14 -8.56 -7.53 -1.20
C PRO A 14 -8.89 -6.04 -1.40
N GLU A 15 -10.11 -5.74 -1.82
CA GLU A 15 -10.61 -4.38 -2.00
C GLU A 15 -10.68 -3.60 -0.68
N THR A 16 -10.93 -4.26 0.47
CA THR A 16 -11.00 -3.58 1.77
C THR A 16 -9.61 -3.16 2.25
N LEU A 17 -8.59 -3.99 2.00
CA LEU A 17 -7.19 -3.62 2.25
C LEU A 17 -6.74 -2.44 1.38
N GLN A 18 -7.16 -2.38 0.11
CA GLN A 18 -6.86 -1.23 -0.74
C GLN A 18 -7.45 0.07 -0.16
N ILE A 19 -8.68 0.02 0.34
CA ILE A 19 -9.34 1.19 0.95
C ILE A 19 -8.59 1.64 2.21
N ALA A 20 -8.21 0.70 3.08
CA ALA A 20 -7.43 1.01 4.28
C ALA A 20 -6.08 1.64 3.92
N ALA A 21 -5.39 1.11 2.89
CA ALA A 21 -4.11 1.64 2.43
C ALA A 21 -4.25 3.07 1.86
N VAL A 22 -5.27 3.33 1.04
CA VAL A 22 -5.55 4.68 0.51
C VAL A 22 -5.87 5.66 1.65
N THR A 23 -6.59 5.21 2.67
CA THR A 23 -6.95 6.04 3.84
C THR A 23 -5.71 6.43 4.65
N GLU A 24 -4.77 5.50 4.85
CA GLU A 24 -3.48 5.79 5.49
C GLU A 24 -2.65 6.78 4.64
N LEU A 25 -2.60 6.59 3.32
CA LEU A 25 -1.91 7.52 2.41
C LEU A 25 -2.52 8.93 2.44
N MET A 26 -3.86 9.05 2.47
CA MET A 26 -4.52 10.34 2.64
C MET A 26 -4.17 11.00 3.98
N THR A 27 -4.05 10.20 5.04
CA THR A 27 -3.64 10.69 6.37
C THR A 27 -2.21 11.22 6.34
N MET A 28 -1.29 10.52 5.67
CA MET A 28 0.09 10.96 5.46
C MET A 28 0.13 12.24 4.61
N ALA A 29 -0.59 12.26 3.48
CA ALA A 29 -0.66 13.43 2.60
C ALA A 29 -1.23 14.66 3.33
N LYS A 30 -2.23 14.48 4.20
CA LYS A 30 -2.76 15.56 5.04
C LYS A 30 -1.71 16.11 6.00
N LYS A 31 -0.94 15.24 6.69
CA LYS A 31 0.13 15.67 7.60
C LYS A 31 1.24 16.43 6.89
N SER A 32 1.54 16.06 5.64
CA SER A 32 2.58 16.69 4.83
C SER A 32 2.08 17.90 4.01
N GLY A 33 0.83 18.35 4.20
CA GLY A 33 0.25 19.47 3.43
C GLY A 33 0.02 19.18 1.94
N LEU A 34 0.08 17.91 1.53
CA LEU A 34 -0.01 17.45 0.15
C LEU A 34 -1.41 16.94 -0.24
N LEU A 35 -2.40 17.07 0.65
CA LEU A 35 -3.74 16.51 0.42
C LEU A 35 -4.39 17.01 -0.87
N SER A 36 -4.24 18.30 -1.19
CA SER A 36 -4.76 18.91 -2.43
C SER A 36 -4.06 18.41 -3.70
N LYS A 37 -2.84 17.89 -3.58
CA LYS A 37 -2.05 17.33 -4.69
C LYS A 37 -2.18 15.80 -4.80
N ALA A 38 -2.79 15.16 -3.81
CA ALA A 38 -2.88 13.70 -3.72
C ALA A 38 -3.91 13.07 -4.69
N GLY A 39 -4.95 13.81 -5.10
CA GLY A 39 -6.04 13.28 -5.93
C GLY A 39 -5.57 12.55 -7.20
N PRO A 40 -4.77 13.19 -8.08
CA PRO A 40 -4.23 12.53 -9.28
C PRO A 40 -3.33 11.33 -8.98
N LEU A 41 -2.57 11.38 -7.87
CA LEU A 41 -1.70 10.29 -7.44
C LEU A 41 -2.50 9.09 -6.94
N ILE A 42 -3.64 9.30 -6.29
CA ILE A 42 -4.52 8.24 -5.81
C ILE A 42 -5.07 7.43 -6.99
N GLU A 43 -5.50 8.08 -8.07
CA GLU A 43 -5.98 7.37 -9.25
C GLU A 43 -4.89 6.48 -9.87
N GLN A 44 -3.68 7.01 -10.01
CA GLN A 44 -2.54 6.24 -10.51
C GLN A 44 -2.15 5.11 -9.56
N SER A 45 -2.20 5.34 -8.25
CA SER A 45 -1.91 4.32 -7.24
C SER A 45 -2.90 3.15 -7.28
N ARG A 46 -4.19 3.41 -7.58
CA ARG A 46 -5.20 2.35 -7.73
C ARG A 46 -4.89 1.44 -8.92
N LYS A 47 -4.44 2.02 -10.03
CA LYS A 47 -4.01 1.26 -11.23
C LYS A 47 -2.78 0.40 -10.91
N ALA A 48 -1.79 0.98 -10.24
CA ALA A 48 -0.60 0.24 -9.80
C ALA A 48 -0.94 -0.88 -8.80
N ALA A 49 -1.76 -0.61 -7.79
CA ALA A 49 -2.20 -1.57 -6.80
C ALA A 49 -2.98 -2.74 -7.43
N THR A 50 -3.83 -2.46 -8.42
CA THR A 50 -4.51 -3.51 -9.18
C THR A 50 -3.52 -4.41 -9.92
N CYS A 51 -2.46 -3.85 -10.48
CA CYS A 51 -1.41 -4.62 -11.14
C CYS A 51 -0.62 -5.48 -10.13
N MET A 52 -0.23 -4.90 -8.99
CA MET A 52 0.43 -5.65 -7.91
C MET A 52 -0.45 -6.78 -7.36
N LEU A 53 -1.75 -6.56 -7.18
CA LEU A 53 -2.67 -7.62 -6.76
C LEU A 53 -2.78 -8.73 -7.79
N LYS A 54 -2.85 -8.40 -9.09
CA LYS A 54 -2.82 -9.39 -10.17
C LYS A 54 -1.51 -10.19 -10.16
N CYS A 55 -0.38 -9.52 -9.91
CA CYS A 55 0.92 -10.15 -9.75
C CYS A 55 0.96 -11.08 -8.51
N ALA A 56 0.50 -10.61 -7.36
CA ALA A 56 0.40 -11.41 -6.14
C ALA A 56 -0.54 -12.62 -6.32
N ALA A 57 -1.66 -12.45 -7.03
CA ALA A 57 -2.57 -13.54 -7.36
C ALA A 57 -1.95 -14.57 -8.32
N SER A 58 -0.89 -14.20 -9.05
CA SER A 58 -0.15 -15.13 -9.91
C SER A 58 0.86 -16.01 -9.12
N VAL A 59 1.29 -15.57 -7.93
CA VAL A 59 2.17 -16.31 -7.00
C VAL A 59 1.41 -17.06 -5.90
N ASP A 60 0.09 -17.16 -6.04
CA ASP A 60 -0.93 -17.60 -5.10
C ASP A 60 -0.50 -18.60 -3.98
N CYS A 61 -0.15 -18.05 -2.80
CA CYS A 61 -0.03 -18.83 -1.57
C CYS A 61 -1.39 -19.39 -1.11
N GLY A 62 -2.51 -18.74 -1.43
CA GLY A 62 -3.86 -19.18 -1.05
C GLY A 62 -4.32 -20.44 -1.77
N LYS A 63 -4.04 -20.56 -3.08
CA LYS A 63 -4.23 -21.81 -3.86
C LYS A 63 -3.41 -22.96 -3.28
N LYS A 64 -2.17 -22.69 -2.82
CA LYS A 64 -1.32 -23.72 -2.19
C LYS A 64 -1.85 -24.15 -0.82
N LEU A 65 -2.33 -23.20 -0.02
CA LEU A 65 -2.77 -23.46 1.36
C LEU A 65 -4.19 -24.03 1.47
N LYS A 66 -5.01 -23.97 0.40
CA LYS A 66 -6.41 -24.46 0.36
C LYS A 66 -7.30 -23.94 1.50
N CYS A 67 -6.90 -22.87 2.19
CA CYS A 67 -7.64 -22.30 3.31
C CYS A 67 -7.43 -20.78 3.39
N SER A 68 -8.45 -20.05 3.86
CA SER A 68 -8.35 -18.60 4.11
C SER A 68 -7.57 -18.34 5.39
N VAL A 69 -6.54 -17.49 5.40
CA VAL A 69 -5.78 -17.18 6.62
C VAL A 69 -6.59 -16.26 7.53
N GLU A 70 -6.57 -16.51 8.85
CA GLU A 70 -7.05 -15.53 9.84
C GLU A 70 -6.09 -14.33 9.82
N LEU A 71 -6.43 -13.33 9.02
CA LEU A 71 -5.66 -12.10 8.94
C LEU A 71 -6.13 -11.11 10.01
N PRO A 72 -5.22 -10.31 10.58
CA PRO A 72 -5.59 -9.18 11.43
C PRO A 72 -6.38 -8.13 10.63
N SER A 73 -6.87 -7.09 11.29
CA SER A 73 -7.65 -6.06 10.59
C SER A 73 -6.85 -5.38 9.48
N ASP A 74 -7.50 -4.93 8.41
CA ASP A 74 -6.82 -4.28 7.28
C ASP A 74 -5.94 -3.09 7.71
N ASN A 75 -6.39 -2.33 8.71
CA ASN A 75 -5.62 -1.22 9.29
C ASN A 75 -4.34 -1.70 9.99
N GLU A 76 -4.40 -2.84 10.68
CA GLU A 76 -3.20 -3.44 11.29
C GLU A 76 -2.24 -3.99 10.23
N ILE A 77 -2.77 -4.59 9.16
CA ILE A 77 -1.96 -5.03 8.02
C ILE A 77 -1.24 -3.84 7.41
N VAL A 78 -1.96 -2.75 7.09
CA VAL A 78 -1.38 -1.52 6.52
C VAL A 78 -0.32 -0.94 7.44
N LYS A 79 -0.61 -0.84 8.74
CA LYS A 79 0.35 -0.36 9.75
C LYS A 79 1.60 -1.23 9.77
N LYS A 80 1.45 -2.55 9.74
CA LYS A 80 2.57 -3.50 9.77
C LYS A 80 3.41 -3.43 8.50
N VAL A 81 2.78 -3.31 7.33
CA VAL A 81 3.48 -3.10 6.05
C VAL A 81 4.29 -1.81 6.07
N LYS A 82 3.71 -0.72 6.57
CA LYS A 82 4.40 0.57 6.73
C LYS A 82 5.61 0.44 7.66
N THR A 83 5.45 -0.21 8.82
CA THR A 83 6.55 -0.47 9.74
C THR A 83 7.65 -1.30 9.08
N CYS A 84 7.31 -2.40 8.41
CA CYS A 84 8.30 -3.20 7.67
C CYS A 84 9.04 -2.39 6.60
N ALA A 85 8.36 -1.50 5.89
CA ALA A 85 9.00 -0.64 4.90
C ALA A 85 10.03 0.28 5.55
N LEU A 86 9.64 0.96 6.65
CA LEU A 86 10.54 1.83 7.41
C LEU A 86 11.74 1.04 7.95
N ASP A 87 11.51 -0.12 8.56
CA ASP A 87 12.55 -1.00 9.12
C ASP A 87 13.49 -1.54 8.03
N SER A 88 12.98 -1.73 6.81
CA SER A 88 13.78 -2.15 5.64
C SER A 88 14.56 -0.99 5.00
N GLY A 89 14.53 0.20 5.60
CA GLY A 89 15.27 1.38 5.12
C GLY A 89 14.50 2.27 4.13
N PHE A 90 13.19 2.06 3.95
CA PHE A 90 12.34 2.96 3.15
C PHE A 90 12.07 4.25 3.91
N THR A 91 13.09 5.12 3.95
CA THR A 91 13.08 6.41 4.64
C THR A 91 12.61 7.53 3.71
N THR A 92 12.32 8.71 4.27
CA THR A 92 11.94 9.89 3.47
C THR A 92 12.92 10.17 2.32
N PRO A 93 14.26 10.20 2.51
CA PRO A 93 15.20 10.40 1.40
C PRO A 93 15.07 9.38 0.27
N VAL A 94 14.90 8.09 0.62
CA VAL A 94 14.72 7.01 -0.36
C VAL A 94 13.42 7.20 -1.14
N ALA A 95 12.34 7.59 -0.46
CA ALA A 95 11.07 7.85 -1.11
C ALA A 95 11.13 9.08 -2.04
N GLN A 96 11.86 10.12 -1.65
CA GLN A 96 12.11 11.29 -2.49
C GLN A 96 12.95 10.93 -3.73
N GLU A 97 13.97 10.09 -3.58
CA GLU A 97 14.80 9.61 -4.70
C GLU A 97 13.97 8.81 -5.71
N ILE A 98 13.16 7.86 -5.23
CA ILE A 98 12.26 7.07 -6.07
C ILE A 98 11.23 7.96 -6.76
N CYS A 99 10.64 8.92 -6.05
CA CYS A 99 9.71 9.88 -6.62
C CYS A 99 10.36 10.68 -7.76
N ASN A 100 11.57 11.21 -7.52
CA ASN A 100 12.31 11.96 -8.51
C ASN A 100 12.69 11.09 -9.71
N CYS A 101 13.01 9.81 -9.51
CA CYS A 101 13.21 8.85 -10.58
C CYS A 101 11.94 8.73 -11.45
N LEU A 102 10.77 8.53 -10.82
CA LEU A 102 9.50 8.42 -11.54
C LEU A 102 9.12 9.71 -12.29
N ASN A 103 9.39 10.89 -11.71
CA ASN A 103 9.16 12.17 -12.38
C ASN A 103 10.04 12.29 -13.64
N LYS A 104 11.32 11.90 -13.53
CA LYS A 104 12.26 11.84 -14.68
C LYS A 104 11.83 10.82 -15.72
N SER A 105 11.24 9.70 -15.31
CA SER A 105 10.67 8.67 -16.21
C SER A 105 9.35 9.06 -16.88
N GLY A 106 8.82 10.27 -16.62
CA GLY A 106 7.66 10.81 -17.34
C GLY A 106 6.37 10.90 -16.52
N VAL A 107 6.38 10.55 -15.23
CA VAL A 107 5.22 10.73 -14.34
C VAL A 107 5.13 12.19 -13.88
N LYS A 108 4.77 13.08 -14.79
CA LYS A 108 4.74 14.55 -14.58
C LYS A 108 3.77 15.01 -13.48
N ALA A 109 2.83 14.15 -13.06
CA ALA A 109 1.97 14.44 -11.92
C ALA A 109 2.74 14.54 -10.58
N LEU A 110 4.00 14.07 -10.53
CA LEU A 110 4.88 14.16 -9.36
C LEU A 110 5.69 15.46 -9.30
N ASP A 111 5.57 16.31 -10.32
CA ASP A 111 6.30 17.56 -10.40
C ASP A 111 5.89 18.48 -9.23
N ASN A 112 6.87 18.98 -8.48
CA ASN A 112 6.66 19.78 -7.26
C ASN A 112 5.98 19.03 -6.09
N ILE A 113 6.02 17.69 -6.08
CA ILE A 113 5.58 16.84 -4.95
C ILE A 113 6.76 16.13 -4.30
N CYS A 114 7.72 15.66 -5.10
CA CYS A 114 8.80 14.80 -4.62
C CYS A 114 9.59 15.40 -3.45
N ASP A 115 9.95 16.68 -3.51
CA ASP A 115 10.75 17.31 -2.44
C ASP A 115 9.96 17.59 -1.15
N SER A 116 8.63 17.62 -1.25
CA SER A 116 7.73 17.83 -0.11
C SER A 116 7.24 16.53 0.52
N LEU A 117 7.64 15.37 -0.02
CA LEU A 117 7.25 14.06 0.50
C LEU A 117 7.96 13.82 1.84
N ILE A 118 7.18 13.48 2.86
CA ILE A 118 7.67 13.10 4.19
C ILE A 118 6.95 11.81 4.59
N LEU A 119 7.72 10.78 4.91
CA LEU A 119 7.22 9.54 5.52
C LEU A 119 7.19 9.72 7.05
N SER A 120 6.01 9.52 7.64
CA SER A 120 5.76 9.59 9.09
C SER A 120 4.86 8.45 9.51
#